data_AF-A0A2K3KYA8-F1
#
_entry.id   AF-A0A2K3KYA8-F1
#
_cell.length_a   1.000
_cell.length_b   1.000
_cell.length_c   1.000
_cell.angle_alpha   90.00
_cell.angle_beta   90.00
_cell.angle_gamma   90.00
#
_symmetry.space_group_name_H-M   'P 1'
#
loop_
_entity.id
_entity.type
_entity.pdbx_description
1 polymer ?
#
loop_
_entity_poly.entity_id
_entity_poly.type
_entity_poly.pdbx_seq_one_letter_code
_entity_poly.pdbx_strand_id
1 'polypeptide(L)'
;SYMKEGMRTSVEGILLVQEHNHPHILLLQIGNTFCKLPGGRLKPGENEIDGLKRKLTSKLGANSPALVPDWQIGECVAIWWRPNFETIMYPYCPPHITKPKECKKLFLVHLSEREYFAVPKNLKLLAVPLFELYDNVQRYGPVISTIPQQLSRFQFKMITN
;
A
#
# COMPACT_ATOMS: atom_id res chain seq x y z
N SER A 1 -2.47 17.31 -14.58
CA SER A 1 -3.85 17.49 -14.06
C SER A 1 -4.77 16.53 -14.81
N TYR A 2 -5.97 16.22 -14.31
CA TYR A 2 -6.86 15.27 -14.99
C TYR A 2 -7.14 15.67 -16.46
N MET A 3 -7.30 16.97 -16.71
CA MET A 3 -7.50 17.50 -18.06
C MET A 3 -6.32 17.27 -19.02
N LYS A 4 -5.09 17.15 -18.49
CA LYS A 4 -3.87 16.99 -19.29
C LYS A 4 -3.43 15.53 -19.44
N GLU A 5 -3.59 14.74 -18.38
CA GLU A 5 -2.99 13.41 -18.25
C GLU A 5 -4.05 12.29 -18.11
N GLY A 6 -5.33 12.65 -18.04
CA GLY A 6 -6.42 11.71 -17.81
C GLY A 6 -6.46 11.17 -16.38
N MET A 7 -6.92 9.93 -16.25
CA MET A 7 -7.05 9.22 -14.99
C MET A 7 -5.72 9.13 -14.25
N ARG A 8 -5.74 9.37 -12.94
CA ARG A 8 -4.60 9.12 -12.06
C ARG A 8 -4.41 7.61 -11.85
N THR A 9 -3.19 7.11 -12.01
CA THR A 9 -2.82 5.77 -11.51
C THR A 9 -2.00 5.91 -10.23
N SER A 10 -2.36 5.15 -9.20
CA SER A 10 -1.66 5.09 -7.91
C SER A 10 -1.35 3.64 -7.57
N VAL A 11 -0.19 3.40 -6.95
CA VAL A 11 0.24 2.07 -6.49
C VAL A 11 0.59 2.13 -5.00
N GLU A 12 0.18 1.13 -4.24
CA GLU A 12 0.45 1.01 -2.81
C GLU A 12 0.98 -0.40 -2.51
N GLY A 13 1.97 -0.48 -1.61
CA GLY A 13 2.60 -1.73 -1.20
C GLY A 13 2.07 -2.20 0.15
N ILE A 14 1.70 -3.47 0.22
CA ILE A 14 1.40 -4.19 1.46
C ILE A 14 2.68 -4.92 1.87
N LEU A 15 3.37 -4.40 2.88
CA LEU A 15 4.56 -5.02 3.45
C LEU A 15 4.13 -5.85 4.65
N LEU A 16 4.30 -7.16 4.56
CA LEU A 16 3.99 -8.08 5.65
C LEU A 16 5.20 -8.31 6.54
N VAL A 17 4.95 -8.27 7.83
CA VAL A 17 5.87 -8.71 8.88
C VAL A 17 5.11 -9.61 9.84
N GLN A 18 5.79 -10.15 10.85
CA GLN A 18 5.16 -10.96 11.87
C GLN A 18 5.59 -10.52 13.26
N GLU A 19 4.70 -10.72 14.21
CA GLU A 19 4.96 -10.60 15.63
C GLU A 19 4.11 -11.66 16.35
N HIS A 20 4.67 -12.36 17.33
CA HIS A 20 3.98 -13.44 18.08
C HIS A 20 3.26 -14.47 17.19
N ASN A 21 3.92 -14.89 16.09
CA ASN A 21 3.35 -15.84 15.12
C ASN A 21 2.02 -15.37 14.48
N HIS A 22 1.83 -14.05 14.36
CA HIS A 22 0.68 -13.44 13.71
C HIS A 22 1.09 -12.43 12.62
N PRO A 23 0.45 -12.43 11.44
CA PRO A 23 0.76 -11.49 10.37
C PRO A 23 0.36 -10.05 10.74
N HIS A 24 1.27 -9.12 10.45
CA HIS A 24 1.08 -7.68 10.62
C HIS A 24 1.40 -6.97 9.30
N ILE A 25 0.76 -5.83 9.06
CA ILE A 25 1.05 -4.97 7.91
C ILE A 25 1.73 -3.69 8.38
N LEU A 26 2.77 -3.27 7.67
CA LEU A 26 3.41 -2.00 7.93
C LEU A 26 2.59 -0.83 7.36
N LEU A 27 2.19 0.09 8.23
CA LEU A 27 1.48 1.33 7.87
C LEU A 27 2.31 2.56 8.27
N LEU A 28 2.22 3.62 7.44
CA LEU A 28 2.73 4.93 7.76
C LEU A 28 1.64 5.75 8.46
N GLN A 29 1.86 6.12 9.72
CA GLN A 29 0.98 7.01 10.47
C GLN A 29 1.43 8.46 10.32
N ILE A 30 0.47 9.35 10.04
CA ILE A 30 0.62 10.81 10.03
C ILE A 30 -0.15 11.38 11.22
N GLY A 31 0.53 12.10 12.11
CA GLY A 31 -0.07 12.53 13.37
C GLY A 31 -0.49 11.33 14.22
N ASN A 32 -1.68 11.38 14.81
CA ASN A 32 -2.17 10.32 15.71
C ASN A 32 -3.30 9.46 15.12
N THR A 33 -3.94 9.88 14.03
CA THR A 33 -5.19 9.24 13.56
C THR A 33 -5.11 8.73 12.13
N PHE A 34 -4.25 9.29 11.27
CA PHE A 34 -4.27 8.97 9.85
C PHE A 34 -3.22 7.92 9.50
N CYS A 35 -3.64 6.77 8.98
CA CYS A 35 -2.75 5.72 8.48
C CYS A 35 -2.84 5.60 6.96
N LYS A 36 -1.72 5.28 6.33
CA LYS A 36 -1.65 4.99 4.89
C LYS A 36 -0.65 3.88 4.60
N LEU A 37 -0.87 3.18 3.49
CA LEU A 37 0.13 2.30 2.91
C LEU A 37 1.27 3.13 2.29
N PRO A 38 2.52 2.62 2.27
CA PRO A 38 3.59 3.22 1.50
C PRO A 38 3.32 3.04 0.00
N GLY A 39 3.50 4.11 -0.78
CA GLY A 39 3.15 4.12 -2.19
C GLY A 39 2.94 5.53 -2.75
N GLY A 40 2.21 5.62 -3.85
CA GLY A 40 1.67 6.87 -4.37
C GLY A 40 1.42 6.88 -5.88
N ARG A 41 1.18 8.09 -6.39
CA ARG A 41 0.86 8.35 -7.80
C ARG A 41 2.01 8.04 -8.75
N LEU A 42 1.72 7.32 -9.83
CA LEU A 42 2.62 7.07 -10.95
C LEU A 42 2.77 8.29 -11.87
N LYS A 43 3.93 8.38 -12.52
CA LYS A 43 4.14 9.30 -13.66
C LYS A 43 3.37 8.76 -14.89
N PRO A 44 3.00 9.62 -15.85
CA PRO A 44 2.39 9.15 -17.10
C PRO A 44 3.29 8.12 -17.81
N GLY A 45 2.72 6.97 -18.19
CA GLY A 45 3.43 5.88 -18.87
C GLY A 45 4.40 5.07 -17.99
N GLU A 46 4.51 5.36 -16.69
CA GLU A 46 5.38 4.62 -15.78
C GLU A 46 4.84 3.22 -15.49
N ASN A 47 5.71 2.22 -15.55
CA ASN A 47 5.37 0.85 -15.16
C ASN A 47 4.98 0.80 -13.67
N GLU A 48 3.97 -0.01 -13.35
CA GLU A 48 3.39 -0.08 -12.01
C GLU A 48 4.38 -0.64 -10.97
N ILE A 49 5.16 -1.64 -11.36
CA ILE A 49 6.17 -2.29 -10.51
C ILE A 49 7.32 -1.33 -10.25
N ASP A 50 7.93 -0.78 -11.30
CA ASP A 50 9.05 0.17 -11.16
C ASP A 50 8.60 1.44 -10.43
N GLY A 51 7.39 1.88 -10.71
CA GLY A 51 6.76 3.00 -10.05
C GLY A 51 6.59 2.76 -8.56
N LEU A 52 6.14 1.56 -8.15
CA LEU A 52 6.02 1.19 -6.74
C LEU A 52 7.40 1.08 -6.08
N LYS A 53 8.39 0.42 -6.69
CA LYS A 53 9.78 0.38 -6.19
C LYS A 53 10.29 1.80 -5.91
N ARG A 54 10.15 2.71 -6.88
CA ARG A 54 10.54 4.13 -6.72
C ARG A 54 9.79 4.81 -5.57
N LYS A 55 8.50 4.51 -5.37
CA LYS A 55 7.72 5.07 -4.25
C LYS A 55 8.16 4.51 -2.90
N LEU A 56 8.40 3.21 -2.79
CA LEU A 56 8.88 2.58 -1.56
C LEU A 56 10.25 3.13 -1.18
N THR A 57 11.20 3.20 -2.12
CA THR A 57 12.51 3.85 -1.89
C THR A 57 12.36 5.29 -1.42
N SER A 58 11.47 6.08 -2.03
CA SER A 58 11.24 7.46 -1.61
C SER A 58 10.59 7.60 -0.23
N LYS A 59 9.90 6.58 0.28
CA LYS A 59 9.17 6.64 1.56
C LYS A 59 9.89 5.96 2.72
N LEU A 60 10.67 4.92 2.43
CA LEU A 60 11.27 4.02 3.41
C LEU A 60 12.75 3.73 3.12
N GLY A 61 13.29 4.12 1.96
CA GLY A 61 14.69 3.90 1.63
C GLY A 61 15.61 4.87 2.36
N ALA A 62 16.76 4.38 2.79
CA ALA A 62 17.80 5.20 3.38
C ALA A 62 18.51 6.08 2.33
N ASN A 63 19.18 7.13 2.79
CA ASN A 63 20.00 7.99 1.93
C ASN A 63 21.26 7.26 1.42
N SER A 64 21.69 6.20 2.11
CA SER A 64 22.80 5.35 1.67
C SER A 64 22.27 4.28 0.72
N PRO A 65 22.76 4.20 -0.54
CA PRO A 65 22.32 3.18 -1.50
C PRO A 65 22.47 1.75 -1.00
N ALA A 66 23.49 1.47 -0.18
CA ALA A 66 23.73 0.15 0.40
C ALA A 66 22.66 -0.29 1.42
N LEU A 67 21.83 0.64 1.91
CA LEU A 67 20.77 0.40 2.88
C LEU A 67 19.37 0.57 2.26
N VAL A 68 19.28 0.69 0.93
CA VAL A 68 17.99 0.70 0.24
C VAL A 68 17.56 -0.74 0.01
N PRO A 69 16.38 -1.17 0.49
CA PRO A 69 15.85 -2.50 0.23
C PRO A 69 15.74 -2.80 -1.27
N ASP A 70 16.08 -4.02 -1.68
CA ASP A 70 15.77 -4.52 -3.02
C ASP A 70 14.31 -4.99 -3.07
N TRP A 71 13.41 -4.03 -3.31
CA TRP A 71 11.97 -4.25 -3.27
C TRP A 71 11.51 -5.34 -4.25
N GLN A 72 11.09 -6.48 -3.70
CA GLN A 72 10.48 -7.57 -4.47
C GLN A 72 8.95 -7.36 -4.51
N ILE A 73 8.47 -6.73 -5.58
CA ILE A 73 7.03 -6.50 -5.77
C ILE A 73 6.38 -7.79 -6.29
N GLY A 74 5.47 -8.34 -5.50
CA GLY A 74 4.67 -9.50 -5.84
C GLY A 74 3.41 -9.14 -6.62
N GLU A 75 2.39 -9.97 -6.48
CA GLU A 75 1.15 -9.82 -7.24
C GLU A 75 0.24 -8.67 -6.77
N CYS A 76 -0.59 -8.19 -7.68
CA CYS A 76 -1.66 -7.25 -7.38
C CYS A 76 -2.79 -7.98 -6.65
N VAL A 77 -3.15 -7.52 -5.45
CA VAL A 77 -4.18 -8.16 -4.62
C VAL A 77 -5.50 -7.39 -4.60
N ALA A 78 -5.51 -6.11 -4.99
CA ALA A 78 -6.74 -5.34 -5.10
C ALA A 78 -6.62 -4.14 -6.06
N ILE A 79 -7.73 -3.77 -6.68
CA ILE A 79 -7.87 -2.57 -7.52
C ILE A 79 -9.06 -1.75 -7.03
N TRP A 80 -8.84 -0.47 -6.81
CA TRP A 80 -9.83 0.48 -6.32
C TRP A 80 -10.00 1.65 -7.29
N TRP A 81 -11.24 2.05 -7.51
CA TRP A 81 -11.60 3.08 -8.47
C TRP A 81 -12.26 4.27 -7.79
N ARG A 82 -11.80 5.47 -8.13
CA ARG A 82 -12.42 6.73 -7.75
C ARG A 82 -13.18 7.29 -8.94
N PRO A 83 -14.53 7.34 -8.91
CA PRO A 83 -15.31 7.79 -10.07
C PRO A 83 -15.28 9.31 -10.27
N ASN A 84 -15.24 10.07 -9.17
CA ASN A 84 -15.41 11.53 -9.12
C ASN A 84 -14.25 12.24 -8.40
N PHE A 85 -14.24 13.57 -8.36
CA PHE A 85 -13.24 14.35 -7.63
C PHE A 85 -13.55 14.43 -6.12
N GLU A 86 -13.86 13.28 -5.52
CA GLU A 86 -14.24 13.09 -4.12
C GLU A 86 -13.36 12.01 -3.47
N THR A 87 -13.48 11.78 -2.17
CA THR A 87 -12.63 10.83 -1.41
C THR A 87 -13.06 9.38 -1.50
N ILE A 88 -14.29 9.09 -1.92
CA ILE A 88 -14.83 7.73 -1.99
C ILE A 88 -14.18 6.91 -3.11
N MET A 89 -13.88 5.64 -2.81
CA MET A 89 -13.38 4.65 -3.78
C MET A 89 -14.20 3.36 -3.69
N TYR A 90 -14.25 2.61 -4.78
CA TYR A 90 -14.98 1.35 -4.90
C TYR A 90 -14.02 0.24 -5.37
N PRO A 91 -14.18 -1.01 -4.90
CA PRO A 91 -13.35 -2.15 -5.34
C PRO A 91 -13.76 -2.69 -6.74
N TYR A 92 -14.46 -1.87 -7.52
CA TYR A 92 -14.89 -2.10 -8.89
C TYR A 92 -15.09 -0.74 -9.57
N CYS A 93 -15.08 -0.69 -10.91
CA CYS A 93 -15.50 0.53 -11.61
C CYS A 93 -17.04 0.59 -11.60
N PRO A 94 -17.68 1.62 -11.01
CA PRO A 94 -19.14 1.65 -10.95
C PRO A 94 -19.81 1.70 -12.32
N PRO A 95 -21.06 1.20 -12.46
CA PRO A 95 -21.81 1.26 -13.70
C PRO A 95 -21.86 2.68 -14.30
N HIS A 96 -21.81 2.77 -15.62
CA HIS A 96 -21.85 4.04 -16.39
C HIS A 96 -20.66 5.00 -16.18
N ILE A 97 -19.68 4.66 -15.33
CA ILE A 97 -18.44 5.43 -15.18
C ILE A 97 -17.47 5.04 -16.29
N THR A 98 -17.41 5.85 -17.35
CA THR A 98 -16.48 5.67 -18.48
C THR A 98 -15.14 6.39 -18.29
N LYS A 99 -15.10 7.37 -17.37
CA LYS A 99 -13.96 8.27 -17.16
C LYS A 99 -13.65 8.43 -15.65
N PRO A 100 -13.19 7.36 -14.97
CA PRO A 100 -12.82 7.42 -13.56
C PRO A 100 -11.63 8.37 -13.33
N LYS A 101 -11.55 8.97 -12.14
CA LYS A 101 -10.53 9.96 -11.78
C LYS A 101 -9.25 9.34 -11.22
N GLU A 102 -9.37 8.18 -10.58
CA GLU A 102 -8.21 7.42 -10.08
C GLU A 102 -8.44 5.92 -10.16
N CYS A 103 -7.40 5.18 -10.56
CA CYS A 103 -7.26 3.75 -10.38
C CYS A 103 -6.09 3.51 -9.41
N LYS A 104 -6.37 2.90 -8.27
CA LYS A 104 -5.39 2.56 -7.24
C LYS A 104 -5.20 1.05 -7.21
N LYS A 105 -3.96 0.58 -7.26
CA LYS A 105 -3.61 -0.83 -7.21
C LYS A 105 -2.78 -1.14 -5.96
N LEU A 106 -3.11 -2.23 -5.30
CA LEU A 106 -2.41 -2.70 -4.09
C LEU A 106 -1.62 -3.95 -4.46
N PHE A 107 -0.32 -3.94 -4.15
CA PHE A 107 0.57 -5.06 -4.42
C PHE A 107 1.12 -5.62 -3.13
N LEU A 108 1.28 -6.95 -3.08
CA LEU A 108 2.07 -7.57 -2.03
C LEU A 108 3.55 -7.24 -2.24
N VAL A 109 4.28 -6.90 -1.19
CA VAL A 109 5.72 -6.65 -1.25
C VAL A 109 6.42 -7.70 -0.38
N HIS A 110 7.25 -8.52 -1.02
CA HIS A 110 8.05 -9.52 -0.33
C HIS A 110 9.28 -8.85 0.26
N LEU A 111 9.44 -8.97 1.57
CA LEU A 111 10.62 -8.50 2.30
C LEU A 111 11.61 -9.64 2.45
N SER A 112 12.91 -9.34 2.48
CA SER A 112 13.89 -10.32 2.95
C SER A 112 13.75 -10.54 4.47
N GLU A 113 14.50 -11.50 5.03
CA GLU A 113 14.48 -11.78 6.47
C GLU A 113 14.79 -10.52 7.31
N ARG A 114 15.63 -9.62 6.78
CA ARG A 114 16.05 -8.40 7.48
C ARG A 114 16.12 -7.24 6.51
N GLU A 115 15.37 -6.19 6.80
CA GLU A 115 15.34 -4.97 6.01
C GLU A 115 15.65 -3.75 6.87
N TYR A 116 16.25 -2.73 6.25
CA TYR A 116 16.45 -1.42 6.88
C TYR A 116 15.47 -0.40 6.30
N PHE A 117 14.68 0.23 7.16
CA PHE A 117 13.75 1.29 6.78
C PHE A 117 14.13 2.63 7.40
N ALA A 118 14.31 3.65 6.56
CA ALA A 118 14.47 5.02 6.99
C ALA A 118 13.10 5.73 6.98
N VAL A 119 12.55 5.97 8.17
CA VAL A 119 11.23 6.58 8.35
C VAL A 119 11.38 8.10 8.57
N PRO A 120 10.69 8.95 7.80
CA PRO A 120 10.70 10.40 8.02
C PRO A 120 10.22 10.79 9.43
N LYS A 121 10.86 11.77 10.07
CA LYS A 121 10.58 12.19 11.46
C LYS A 121 9.12 12.57 11.74
N ASN A 122 8.39 13.03 10.73
CA ASN A 122 6.98 13.42 10.84
C ASN A 122 6.01 12.24 10.66
N LEU A 123 6.53 11.02 10.50
CA LEU A 123 5.77 9.78 10.35
C LEU A 123 6.18 8.78 11.42
N LYS A 124 5.26 7.87 11.75
CA LYS A 124 5.57 6.64 12.48
C LYS A 124 5.33 5.45 11.56
N LEU A 125 6.18 4.43 11.67
CA LEU A 125 5.96 3.15 11.02
C LEU A 125 5.35 2.21 12.05
N LEU A 126 4.13 1.73 11.80
CA LEU A 126 3.39 0.85 12.67
C LEU A 126 3.30 -0.54 12.05
N ALA A 127 3.51 -1.59 12.84
CA ALA A 127 3.09 -2.93 12.49
C ALA A 127 1.67 -3.14 13.05
N VAL A 128 0.67 -3.32 12.18
CA VAL A 128 -0.73 -3.45 12.58
C VAL A 128 -1.22 -4.87 12.28
N PRO A 129 -1.70 -5.64 13.27
CA PRO A 129 -2.15 -7.01 13.06
C PRO A 129 -3.41 -7.06 12.19
N LEU A 130 -3.60 -8.16 11.46
CA LEU A 130 -4.76 -8.31 10.57
C LEU A 130 -6.10 -8.19 11.32
N PHE A 131 -6.18 -8.65 12.57
CA PHE A 131 -7.41 -8.57 13.36
C PHE A 131 -7.79 -7.13 13.75
N GLU A 132 -6.82 -6.21 13.86
CA GLU A 132 -7.10 -4.79 14.17
C GLU A 132 -7.62 -4.04 12.93
N LEU A 133 -7.20 -4.50 11.73
CA LEU A 133 -7.63 -3.95 10.45
C LEU A 133 -9.03 -4.41 10.05
N TYR A 134 -9.34 -5.69 10.28
CA TYR A 134 -10.55 -6.34 9.79
C TYR A 134 -11.82 -5.59 10.21
N ASP A 135 -12.58 -5.15 9.21
CA ASP A 135 -13.85 -4.43 9.37
C ASP A 135 -13.76 -3.09 10.14
N ASN A 136 -12.55 -2.57 10.34
CA ASN A 136 -12.32 -1.32 11.07
C ASN A 136 -12.22 -0.11 10.12
N VAL A 137 -13.30 0.09 9.35
CA VAL A 137 -13.40 1.17 8.35
C VAL A 137 -13.29 2.56 9.00
N GLN A 138 -13.81 2.72 10.23
CA GLN A 138 -13.79 4.00 10.94
C GLN A 138 -12.36 4.50 11.18
N ARG A 139 -11.43 3.59 11.53
CA ARG A 139 -10.04 3.94 11.83
C ARG A 139 -9.12 3.90 10.61
N TYR A 140 -9.27 2.90 9.74
CA TYR A 140 -8.33 2.62 8.65
C TYR A 140 -8.88 2.95 7.25
N GLY A 141 -10.15 3.33 7.15
CA GLY A 141 -10.82 3.56 5.87
C GLY A 141 -11.09 2.26 5.10
N PRO A 142 -11.86 2.33 4.01
CA PRO A 142 -12.38 1.14 3.31
C PRO A 142 -11.30 0.31 2.62
N VAL A 143 -10.19 0.95 2.21
CA VAL A 143 -9.11 0.26 1.49
C VAL A 143 -8.27 -0.59 2.44
N ILE A 144 -7.83 -0.04 3.58
CA ILE A 144 -6.92 -0.74 4.49
C ILE A 144 -7.68 -1.79 5.32
N SER A 145 -8.90 -1.46 5.76
CA SER A 145 -9.71 -2.38 6.60
C SER A 145 -10.15 -3.66 5.89
N THR A 146 -10.05 -3.70 4.55
CA THR A 146 -10.41 -4.86 3.74
C THR A 146 -9.20 -5.69 3.31
N ILE A 147 -7.97 -5.28 3.65
CA ILE A 147 -6.76 -6.04 3.32
C ILE A 147 -6.78 -7.47 3.89
N PRO A 148 -7.25 -7.75 5.12
CA PRO A 148 -7.33 -9.13 5.62
C PRO A 148 -8.11 -10.06 4.68
N GLN A 149 -9.21 -9.58 4.08
CA GLN A 149 -9.99 -10.34 3.09
C GLN A 149 -9.16 -10.61 1.82
N GLN A 150 -8.42 -9.61 1.33
CA GLN A 150 -7.60 -9.77 0.11
C GLN A 150 -6.41 -10.70 0.32
N LEU A 151 -5.91 -10.78 1.54
CA LEU A 151 -4.82 -11.68 1.89
C LEU A 151 -5.27 -13.09 2.31
N SER A 152 -6.57 -13.31 2.49
CA SER A 152 -7.11 -14.59 2.99
C SER A 152 -6.79 -15.82 2.13
N ARG A 153 -6.49 -15.60 0.84
CA ARG A 153 -6.10 -16.65 -0.11
C ARG A 153 -4.65 -17.09 -0.02
N PHE A 154 -3.82 -16.39 0.76
CA PHE A 154 -2.40 -16.72 0.91
C PHE A 154 -2.17 -17.59 2.14
N GLN A 155 -1.29 -18.57 1.99
CA GLN A 155 -0.76 -19.32 3.13
C GLN A 155 0.51 -18.64 3.63
N PHE A 156 0.45 -18.03 4.81
CA PHE A 156 1.63 -17.43 5.44
C PHE A 156 2.55 -18.50 6.01
N LYS A 157 3.82 -18.47 5.60
CA LYS A 157 4.89 -19.24 6.24
C LYS A 157 5.57 -18.32 7.25
N MET A 158 5.27 -18.54 8.52
CA MET A 158 5.84 -17.76 9.61
C MET A 158 7.28 -18.21 9.85
N ILE A 159 8.18 -17.25 10.11
CA ILE A 159 9.58 -17.55 10.42
C ILE A 159 9.64 -17.95 11.90
N THR A 160 10.10 -19.15 12.20
CA THR A 160 10.43 -19.55 13.58
C THR A 160 11.83 -19.05 13.90
N ASN A 161 11.97 -18.27 14.97
CA ASN A 161 13.28 -17.89 15.53
C ASN A 161 13.96 -19.10 16.17
#